data_AF-G9MRH7-F1
#
_entry.id   AF-G9MRH7-F1
#
_cell.length_a   1.000
_cell.length_b   1.000
_cell.length_c   1.000
_cell.angle_alpha   90.00
_cell.angle_beta   90.00
_cell.angle_gamma   90.00
#
_symmetry.space_group_name_H-M   'P 1'
#
loop_
_entity.id
_entity.type
_entity.pdbx_description
1 polymer ?
#
loop_
_entity_poly.entity_id
_entity_poly.type
_entity_poly.pdbx_seq_one_letter_code
_entity_poly.pdbx_strand_id
1 'polypeptide(L)'
;MSSIAHDSAAGSAKPLIFVLTLGEEQAQLTFQESHASFLNELFERATVWHAKTTEKAFTLFTQCSDPHAIFVADGGIARARCEVISRRLVQYAASGGIVVFGGGFAASSHENLEKIMKQTWDLPWNFGSYQRTTLSLNSQAISSTLESKLPASYSLTALYVYGMQPCEAWYLPTECSIVEDHVPGPGPVADFNESPIIFARYGSGHVGYIGDVKPENGTILAMLAMLGLLTE
;
A
#
# COMPACT_ATOMS: atom_id res chain seq x y z
N MET A 1 -55.36 -10.23 -1.96
CA MET A 1 -54.38 -11.25 -1.52
C MET A 1 -52.99 -10.65 -1.70
N SER A 2 -52.41 -10.22 -0.59
CA SER A 2 -51.09 -9.58 -0.54
C SER A 2 -50.02 -10.66 -0.60
N SER A 3 -49.06 -10.56 -1.50
CA SER A 3 -47.84 -11.38 -1.46
C SER A 3 -46.65 -10.43 -1.37
N ILE A 4 -45.92 -10.62 -0.28
CA ILE A 4 -44.89 -9.78 0.27
C ILE A 4 -43.63 -9.91 -0.57
N ALA A 5 -43.12 -8.78 -1.05
CA ALA A 5 -41.76 -8.68 -1.57
C ALA A 5 -40.79 -8.97 -0.42
N HIS A 6 -39.95 -10.00 -0.61
CA HIS A 6 -38.87 -10.29 0.30
C HIS A 6 -37.74 -9.31 0.01
N ASP A 7 -37.75 -8.20 0.73
CA ASP A 7 -36.64 -7.26 0.79
C ASP A 7 -35.55 -7.90 1.66
N SER A 8 -34.41 -8.23 1.04
CA SER A 8 -33.23 -8.81 1.71
C SER A 8 -32.12 -7.78 1.72
N ALA A 9 -32.29 -6.71 2.49
CA ALA A 9 -31.20 -5.84 2.90
C ALA A 9 -30.38 -6.54 4.01
N ALA A 10 -29.61 -7.56 3.63
CA ALA A 10 -28.50 -8.02 4.46
C ALA A 10 -27.31 -7.10 4.15
N GLY A 11 -26.99 -6.18 5.08
CA GLY A 11 -25.78 -5.36 4.95
C GLY A 11 -24.57 -6.26 4.72
N SER A 12 -23.81 -6.03 3.64
CA SER A 12 -22.66 -6.88 3.32
C SER A 12 -21.68 -6.88 4.49
N ALA A 13 -21.21 -8.05 4.89
CA ALA A 13 -20.17 -8.16 5.92
C ALA A 13 -18.95 -7.30 5.51
N LYS A 14 -18.36 -6.57 6.48
CA LYS A 14 -17.17 -5.75 6.22
C LYS A 14 -16.04 -6.64 5.66
N PRO A 15 -15.28 -6.19 4.65
CA PRO A 15 -14.13 -6.93 4.13
C PRO A 15 -13.11 -7.21 5.24
N LEU A 16 -12.47 -8.38 5.19
CA LEU A 16 -11.43 -8.78 6.14
C LEU A 16 -10.05 -8.36 5.63
N ILE A 17 -9.36 -7.50 6.38
CA ILE A 17 -8.02 -7.02 6.05
C ILE A 17 -7.02 -7.57 7.06
N PHE A 18 -5.93 -8.13 6.57
CA PHE A 18 -4.79 -8.46 7.43
C PHE A 18 -3.84 -7.28 7.48
N VAL A 19 -3.40 -6.90 8.67
CA VAL A 19 -2.30 -5.95 8.87
C VAL A 19 -1.13 -6.69 9.48
N LEU A 20 0.04 -6.61 8.85
CA LEU A 20 1.26 -7.28 9.28
C LEU A 20 2.29 -6.23 9.69
N THR A 21 2.63 -6.19 10.98
CA THR A 21 3.76 -5.40 11.53
C THR A 21 4.72 -6.36 12.23
N LEU A 22 5.69 -6.91 11.50
CA LEU A 22 6.52 -8.04 11.97
C LEU A 22 7.91 -7.59 12.45
N GLY A 23 8.15 -6.27 12.47
CA GLY A 23 9.36 -5.63 12.98
C GLY A 23 9.47 -5.69 14.49
N GLU A 24 10.48 -4.98 15.04
CA GLU A 24 10.60 -4.81 16.49
C GLU A 24 9.45 -3.96 17.05
N GLU A 25 9.22 -4.07 18.36
CA GLU A 25 8.21 -3.31 19.09
C GLU A 25 8.24 -1.80 18.77
N GLN A 26 9.43 -1.19 18.69
CA GLN A 26 9.56 0.22 18.35
C GLN A 26 9.00 0.56 16.97
N ALA A 27 9.23 -0.30 15.96
CA ALA A 27 8.68 -0.09 14.61
C ALA A 27 7.15 -0.23 14.62
N GLN A 28 6.62 -1.16 15.43
CA GLN A 28 5.19 -1.36 15.59
C GLN A 28 4.51 -0.15 16.25
N LEU A 29 5.13 0.42 17.29
CA LEU A 29 4.65 1.63 17.97
C LEU A 29 4.68 2.83 17.00
N THR A 30 5.80 3.03 16.30
CA THR A 30 5.92 4.10 15.31
C THR A 30 4.86 4.00 14.23
N PHE A 31 4.57 2.79 13.71
CA PHE A 31 3.48 2.60 12.75
C PHE A 31 2.12 2.98 13.35
N GLN A 32 1.79 2.53 14.57
CA GLN A 32 0.52 2.85 15.21
C GLN A 32 0.34 4.37 15.40
N GLU A 33 1.40 5.09 15.78
CA GLU A 33 1.37 6.53 15.97
C GLU A 33 1.29 7.29 14.64
N SER A 34 2.16 6.99 13.68
CA SER A 34 2.23 7.74 12.42
C SER A 34 1.07 7.43 11.46
N HIS A 35 0.40 6.29 11.62
CA HIS A 35 -0.71 5.85 10.77
C HIS A 35 -2.05 5.81 11.51
N ALA A 36 -2.19 6.48 12.67
CA ALA A 36 -3.42 6.46 13.45
C ALA A 36 -4.67 6.84 12.62
N SER A 37 -4.58 7.87 11.78
CA SER A 37 -5.68 8.29 10.91
C SER A 37 -6.05 7.22 9.87
N PHE A 38 -5.05 6.58 9.25
CA PHE A 38 -5.29 5.46 8.33
C PHE A 38 -5.92 4.27 9.04
N LEU A 39 -5.42 3.91 10.23
CA LEU A 39 -5.95 2.80 11.01
C LEU A 39 -7.40 3.05 11.43
N ASN A 40 -7.75 4.28 11.83
CA ASN A 40 -9.12 4.66 12.16
C ASN A 40 -10.06 4.45 10.96
N GLU A 41 -9.71 4.97 9.78
CA GLU A 41 -10.48 4.76 8.55
C GLU A 41 -10.58 3.26 8.18
N LEU A 42 -9.50 2.52 8.39
CA LEU A 42 -9.46 1.09 8.12
C LEU A 42 -10.43 0.32 9.03
N PHE A 43 -10.47 0.61 10.33
CA PHE A 43 -11.41 -0.02 11.28
C PHE A 43 -12.87 0.37 11.00
N GLU A 44 -13.13 1.57 10.50
CA GLU A 44 -14.47 1.99 10.09
C GLU A 44 -14.97 1.20 8.86
N ARG A 45 -14.08 0.84 7.94
CA ARG A 45 -14.45 0.23 6.65
C ARG A 45 -14.29 -1.28 6.60
N ALA A 46 -13.47 -1.86 7.47
CA ALA A 46 -13.07 -3.26 7.42
C ALA A 46 -13.08 -3.95 8.78
N THR A 47 -13.15 -5.28 8.76
CA THR A 47 -12.71 -6.10 9.89
C THR A 47 -11.20 -6.27 9.77
N VAL A 48 -10.44 -5.91 10.81
CA VAL A 48 -8.98 -5.92 10.76
C VAL A 48 -8.43 -7.01 11.68
N TRP A 49 -7.65 -7.93 11.11
CA TRP A 49 -6.84 -8.87 11.88
C TRP A 49 -5.37 -8.45 11.84
N HIS A 50 -4.83 -8.09 13.01
CA HIS A 50 -3.46 -7.58 13.12
C HIS A 50 -2.52 -8.67 13.64
N ALA A 51 -1.45 -8.94 12.90
CA ALA A 51 -0.32 -9.74 13.37
C ALA A 51 0.89 -8.87 13.70
N LYS A 52 1.33 -8.96 14.96
CA LYS A 52 2.55 -8.33 15.48
C LYS A 52 3.75 -9.28 15.59
N THR A 53 3.52 -10.57 15.30
CA THR A 53 4.55 -11.61 15.32
C THR A 53 4.35 -12.56 14.15
N THR A 54 5.41 -13.28 13.77
CA THR A 54 5.40 -14.28 12.71
C THR A 54 4.39 -15.40 13.01
N GLU A 55 4.31 -15.85 14.25
CA GLU A 55 3.43 -16.94 14.70
C GLU A 55 1.97 -16.52 14.60
N LYS A 56 1.67 -15.25 14.96
CA LYS A 56 0.34 -14.70 14.80
C LYS A 56 -0.01 -14.57 13.31
N ALA A 57 0.90 -14.09 12.47
CA ALA A 57 0.68 -14.02 11.02
C ALA A 57 0.39 -15.40 10.41
N PHE A 58 1.15 -16.42 10.82
CA PHE A 58 0.89 -17.81 10.42
C PHE A 58 -0.51 -18.26 10.85
N THR A 59 -0.90 -17.96 12.10
CA THR A 59 -2.24 -18.27 12.61
C THR A 59 -3.35 -17.57 11.82
N LEU A 60 -3.14 -16.32 11.38
CA LEU A 60 -4.14 -15.63 10.56
C LEU A 60 -4.35 -16.36 9.23
N PHE A 61 -3.27 -16.78 8.55
CA PHE A 61 -3.37 -17.53 7.29
C PHE A 61 -3.97 -18.92 7.42
N THR A 62 -3.86 -19.57 8.59
CA THR A 62 -4.54 -20.84 8.85
C THR A 62 -6.03 -20.65 9.16
N GLN A 63 -6.40 -19.53 9.79
CA GLN A 63 -7.79 -19.20 10.11
C GLN A 63 -8.57 -18.70 8.90
N CYS A 64 -7.95 -17.89 8.03
CA CYS A 64 -8.54 -17.43 6.79
C CYS A 64 -7.45 -17.37 5.71
N SER A 65 -7.59 -18.23 4.71
CA SER A 65 -6.63 -18.34 3.60
C SER A 65 -6.82 -17.27 2.52
N ASP A 66 -7.98 -16.62 2.50
CA ASP A 66 -8.40 -15.68 1.45
C ASP A 66 -9.02 -14.41 2.07
N PRO A 67 -8.24 -13.59 2.80
CA PRO A 67 -8.69 -12.27 3.22
C PRO A 67 -8.93 -11.38 2.00
N HIS A 68 -9.67 -10.29 2.16
CA HIS A 68 -9.93 -9.33 1.09
C HIS A 68 -8.65 -8.67 0.58
N ALA A 69 -7.78 -8.22 1.49
CA ALA A 69 -6.47 -7.69 1.17
C ALA A 69 -5.53 -7.80 2.39
N ILE A 70 -4.23 -7.63 2.14
CA ILE A 70 -3.19 -7.68 3.16
C ILE A 70 -2.33 -6.42 3.07
N PHE A 71 -2.18 -5.72 4.19
CA PHE A 71 -1.31 -4.56 4.34
C PHE A 71 -0.05 -4.96 5.12
N VAL A 72 1.12 -4.80 4.48
CA VAL A 72 2.44 -5.06 5.08
C VAL A 72 3.04 -3.72 5.49
N ALA A 73 3.13 -3.49 6.79
CA ALA A 73 3.38 -2.17 7.36
C ALA A 73 4.85 -1.90 7.71
N ASP A 74 5.72 -2.91 7.70
CA ASP A 74 7.13 -2.74 8.07
C ASP A 74 8.08 -3.74 7.39
N GLY A 75 9.38 -3.42 7.43
CA GLY A 75 10.46 -4.27 6.91
C GLY A 75 10.73 -5.55 7.71
N GLY A 76 10.01 -5.81 8.80
CA GLY A 76 10.14 -7.06 9.55
C GLY A 76 9.83 -8.29 8.69
N ILE A 77 9.03 -8.11 7.63
CA ILE A 77 8.74 -9.14 6.62
C ILE A 77 10.01 -9.68 5.93
N ALA A 78 11.07 -8.88 5.80
CA ALA A 78 12.32 -9.28 5.15
C ALA A 78 13.21 -10.22 5.99
N ARG A 79 12.89 -10.41 7.28
CA ARG A 79 13.70 -11.21 8.21
C ARG A 79 13.60 -12.71 7.88
N ALA A 80 14.66 -13.46 8.14
CA ALA A 80 14.70 -14.91 7.87
C ALA A 80 13.53 -15.68 8.51
N ARG A 81 13.14 -15.34 9.74
CA ARG A 81 11.98 -15.95 10.43
C ARG A 81 10.66 -15.75 9.67
N CYS A 82 10.55 -14.71 8.86
CA CYS A 82 9.33 -14.34 8.11
C CYS A 82 9.33 -14.91 6.68
N GLU A 83 10.30 -15.74 6.30
CA GLU A 83 10.43 -16.24 4.92
C GLU A 83 9.19 -17.01 4.45
N VAL A 84 8.62 -17.83 5.33
CA VAL A 84 7.38 -18.58 5.03
C VAL A 84 6.21 -17.63 4.79
N ILE A 85 6.08 -16.59 5.62
CA ILE A 85 5.04 -15.57 5.46
C ILE A 85 5.25 -14.79 4.15
N SER A 86 6.48 -14.41 3.84
CA SER A 86 6.82 -13.68 2.61
C SER A 86 6.46 -14.49 1.37
N ARG A 87 6.82 -15.77 1.33
CA ARG A 87 6.42 -16.68 0.23
C ARG A 87 4.91 -16.86 0.15
N ARG A 88 4.21 -16.90 1.30
CA ARG A 88 2.75 -16.99 1.34
C ARG A 88 2.08 -15.75 0.74
N LEU A 89 2.62 -14.55 0.99
CA LEU A 89 2.11 -13.31 0.40
C LEU A 89 2.23 -13.31 -1.13
N VAL A 90 3.37 -13.75 -1.66
CA VAL A 90 3.60 -13.90 -3.11
C VAL A 90 2.56 -14.84 -3.73
N GLN A 91 2.35 -16.01 -3.12
CA GLN A 91 1.36 -16.99 -3.59
C GLN A 91 -0.07 -16.43 -3.54
N TYR A 92 -0.41 -15.72 -2.47
CA TYR A 92 -1.72 -15.11 -2.29
C TYR A 92 -1.98 -14.05 -3.38
N ALA A 93 -1.05 -13.13 -3.60
CA ALA A 93 -1.17 -12.12 -4.66
C ALA A 93 -1.25 -12.77 -6.05
N ALA A 94 -0.36 -13.72 -6.37
CA ALA A 94 -0.37 -14.42 -7.65
C ALA A 94 -1.69 -15.14 -7.94
N SER A 95 -2.40 -15.58 -6.89
CA SER A 95 -3.68 -16.30 -6.98
C SER A 95 -4.92 -15.40 -7.03
N GLY A 96 -4.76 -14.07 -7.02
CA GLY A 96 -5.89 -13.12 -7.08
C GLY A 96 -5.97 -12.14 -5.92
N GLY A 97 -5.17 -12.35 -4.87
CA GLY A 97 -5.15 -11.49 -3.69
C GLY A 97 -4.52 -10.12 -3.92
N ILE A 98 -4.73 -9.22 -2.95
CA ILE A 98 -4.15 -7.88 -2.95
C ILE A 98 -3.17 -7.75 -1.78
N VAL A 99 -1.91 -7.44 -2.07
CA VAL A 99 -0.89 -7.14 -1.06
C VAL A 99 -0.37 -5.73 -1.25
N VAL A 100 -0.46 -4.89 -0.23
CA VAL A 100 0.04 -3.51 -0.26
C VAL A 100 1.14 -3.34 0.77
N PHE A 101 2.32 -2.93 0.32
CA PHE A 101 3.44 -2.54 1.17
C PHE A 101 3.37 -1.04 1.45
N GLY A 102 3.45 -0.66 2.71
CA GLY A 102 3.41 0.75 3.09
C GLY A 102 3.86 1.00 4.51
N GLY A 103 3.62 2.22 4.98
CA GLY A 103 4.01 2.70 6.29
C GLY A 103 5.50 2.59 6.59
N GLY A 104 5.87 1.91 7.67
CA GLY A 104 7.26 1.74 8.05
C GLY A 104 8.07 0.88 7.06
N PHE A 105 7.43 0.21 6.10
CA PHE A 105 8.14 -0.59 5.09
C PHE A 105 9.10 0.28 4.27
N ALA A 106 8.67 1.46 3.82
CA ALA A 106 9.51 2.37 3.04
C ALA A 106 10.70 2.96 3.81
N ALA A 107 10.65 2.94 5.15
CA ALA A 107 11.77 3.33 6.02
C ALA A 107 12.78 2.20 6.29
N SER A 108 12.60 1.03 5.67
CA SER A 108 13.48 -0.13 5.86
C SER A 108 14.85 0.09 5.20
N SER A 109 15.84 -0.70 5.61
CA SER A 109 17.14 -0.69 4.93
C SER A 109 16.99 -1.06 3.44
N HIS A 110 17.85 -0.47 2.61
CA HIS A 110 17.88 -0.74 1.17
C HIS A 110 18.00 -2.26 0.88
N GLU A 111 18.82 -2.98 1.64
CA GLU A 111 18.93 -4.44 1.53
C GLU A 111 17.60 -5.17 1.77
N ASN A 112 16.82 -4.78 2.79
CA ASN A 112 15.53 -5.39 3.06
C ASN A 112 14.52 -5.08 1.95
N LEU A 113 14.54 -3.85 1.45
CA LEU A 113 13.69 -3.40 0.36
C LEU A 113 13.99 -4.19 -0.93
N GLU A 114 15.26 -4.31 -1.31
CA GLU A 114 15.68 -5.10 -2.48
C GLU A 114 15.40 -6.59 -2.31
N LYS A 115 15.65 -7.16 -1.13
CA LYS A 115 15.34 -8.56 -0.83
C LYS A 115 13.86 -8.87 -1.03
N ILE A 116 12.97 -7.98 -0.59
CA ILE A 116 11.54 -8.18 -0.78
C ILE A 116 11.17 -7.95 -2.25
N MET A 117 11.35 -6.74 -2.78
CA MET A 117 10.78 -6.40 -4.09
C MET A 117 11.44 -7.14 -5.25
N LYS A 118 12.77 -7.27 -5.25
CA LYS A 118 13.49 -7.95 -6.34
C LYS A 118 13.62 -9.44 -6.10
N GLN A 119 14.13 -9.87 -4.94
CA GLN A 119 14.49 -11.28 -4.76
C GLN A 119 13.29 -12.16 -4.43
N THR A 120 12.30 -11.63 -3.68
CA THR A 120 11.14 -12.41 -3.24
C THR A 120 9.96 -12.27 -4.18
N TRP A 121 9.70 -11.06 -4.66
CA TRP A 121 8.58 -10.77 -5.55
C TRP A 121 8.94 -10.78 -7.03
N ASP A 122 10.23 -10.75 -7.39
CA ASP A 122 10.70 -10.69 -8.78
C ASP A 122 10.15 -9.50 -9.56
N LEU A 123 10.04 -8.34 -8.89
CA LEU A 123 9.59 -7.10 -9.50
C LEU A 123 10.78 -6.32 -10.08
N PRO A 124 10.60 -5.62 -11.22
CA PRO A 124 11.64 -4.78 -11.82
C PRO A 124 11.89 -3.47 -11.05
N TRP A 125 11.26 -3.33 -9.88
CA TRP A 125 11.26 -2.12 -9.07
C TRP A 125 12.63 -1.86 -8.42
N ASN A 126 13.07 -0.62 -8.51
CA ASN A 126 14.29 -0.13 -7.88
C ASN A 126 13.96 1.10 -7.04
N PHE A 127 14.63 1.26 -5.91
CA PHE A 127 14.41 2.40 -5.02
C PHE A 127 15.29 3.58 -5.45
N GLY A 128 14.65 4.72 -5.66
CA GLY A 128 15.22 5.94 -6.18
C GLY A 128 15.32 7.03 -5.12
N SER A 129 14.87 8.22 -5.48
CA SER A 129 14.97 9.42 -4.64
C SER A 129 14.12 9.33 -3.37
N TYR A 130 14.59 10.01 -2.31
CA TYR A 130 13.78 10.29 -1.12
C TYR A 130 13.64 11.81 -1.00
N GLN A 131 12.43 12.32 -1.22
CA GLN A 131 12.19 13.76 -1.30
C GLN A 131 10.73 14.12 -1.06
N ARG A 132 10.49 15.40 -0.73
CA ARG A 132 9.16 16.00 -0.79
C ARG A 132 8.88 16.55 -2.18
N THR A 133 7.75 16.18 -2.77
CA THR A 133 7.36 16.65 -4.09
C THR A 133 5.84 16.70 -4.22
N THR A 134 5.34 17.72 -4.91
CA THR A 134 3.94 17.77 -5.36
C THR A 134 3.74 16.82 -6.54
N LEU A 135 2.87 15.82 -6.39
CA LEU A 135 2.57 14.84 -7.43
C LEU A 135 1.16 15.02 -7.98
N SER A 136 0.94 14.55 -9.20
CA SER A 136 -0.38 14.53 -9.82
C SER A 136 -0.87 13.10 -10.00
N LEU A 137 -2.18 12.93 -9.88
CA LEU A 137 -2.86 11.66 -10.11
C LEU A 137 -2.71 11.26 -11.57
N ASN A 138 -2.32 10.01 -11.81
CA ASN A 138 -2.23 9.43 -13.14
C ASN A 138 -3.57 8.79 -13.51
N SER A 139 -4.43 9.54 -14.20
CA SER A 139 -5.75 9.05 -14.65
C SER A 139 -5.67 7.81 -15.57
N GLN A 140 -4.51 7.51 -16.16
CA GLN A 140 -4.32 6.30 -16.98
C GLN A 140 -4.08 5.03 -16.15
N ALA A 141 -3.70 5.17 -14.87
CA ALA A 141 -3.40 4.06 -13.97
C ALA A 141 -4.60 3.63 -13.09
N ILE A 142 -5.70 4.38 -13.14
CA ILE A 142 -6.86 4.19 -12.26
C ILE A 142 -8.16 4.19 -13.05
N SER A 143 -9.24 3.66 -12.46
CA SER A 143 -10.58 3.79 -13.02
C SER A 143 -11.16 5.18 -12.79
N SER A 144 -12.11 5.59 -13.64
CA SER A 144 -12.83 6.87 -13.48
C SER A 144 -13.56 7.00 -12.13
N THR A 145 -14.03 5.87 -11.58
CA THR A 145 -14.66 5.84 -10.26
C THR A 145 -13.67 6.21 -9.16
N LEU A 146 -12.46 5.63 -9.18
CA LEU A 146 -11.41 5.98 -8.22
C LEU A 146 -10.86 7.38 -8.45
N GLU A 147 -10.76 7.82 -9.70
CA GLU A 147 -10.32 9.18 -10.05
C GLU A 147 -11.14 10.26 -9.34
N SER A 148 -12.46 10.08 -9.24
CA SER A 148 -13.33 11.02 -8.52
C SER A 148 -13.15 11.03 -6.99
N LYS A 149 -12.55 9.99 -6.42
CA LYS A 149 -12.37 9.79 -4.97
C LYS A 149 -10.96 10.13 -4.49
N LEU A 150 -9.99 10.19 -5.41
CA LEU A 150 -8.60 10.48 -5.14
C LEU A 150 -8.30 11.96 -5.44
N PRO A 151 -7.43 12.63 -4.65
CA PRO A 151 -7.04 14.00 -4.94
C PRO A 151 -6.28 14.07 -6.27
N ALA A 152 -6.63 15.05 -7.12
CA ALA A 152 -5.96 15.26 -8.39
C ALA A 152 -4.46 15.58 -8.25
N SER A 153 -4.06 16.21 -7.13
CA SER A 153 -2.67 16.48 -6.79
C SER A 153 -2.52 16.74 -5.30
N TYR A 154 -1.37 16.37 -4.73
CA TYR A 154 -0.97 16.73 -3.37
C TYR A 154 0.56 16.58 -3.20
N SER A 155 1.09 17.17 -2.14
CA SER A 155 2.51 17.06 -1.75
C SER A 155 2.70 16.01 -0.66
N LEU A 156 3.77 15.22 -0.77
CA LEU A 156 4.17 14.25 0.24
C LEU A 156 5.69 14.08 0.28
N THR A 157 6.22 13.59 1.40
CA THR A 157 7.61 13.11 1.51
C THR A 157 7.62 11.59 1.42
N ALA A 158 8.31 11.03 0.44
CA ALA A 158 8.34 9.59 0.25
C ALA A 158 9.65 9.08 -0.32
N LEU A 159 9.86 7.77 -0.19
CA LEU A 159 10.82 7.02 -0.98
C LEU A 159 10.17 6.62 -2.32
N TYR A 160 10.83 6.97 -3.42
CA TYR A 160 10.33 6.73 -4.77
C TYR A 160 10.88 5.41 -5.31
N VAL A 161 10.15 4.84 -6.27
CA VAL A 161 10.54 3.65 -7.02
C VAL A 161 10.53 3.95 -8.52
N TYR A 162 11.49 3.40 -9.25
CA TYR A 162 11.55 3.39 -10.72
C TYR A 162 11.59 1.96 -11.27
N GLY A 163 11.40 1.83 -12.59
CA GLY A 163 11.39 0.54 -13.29
C GLY A 163 10.02 -0.15 -13.35
N MET A 164 8.99 0.48 -12.78
CA MET A 164 7.58 0.13 -12.95
C MET A 164 7.06 0.53 -14.34
N GLN A 165 5.95 -0.05 -14.78
CA GLN A 165 5.25 0.42 -15.97
C GLN A 165 4.49 1.73 -15.66
N PRO A 166 4.37 2.66 -16.61
CA PRO A 166 3.65 3.92 -16.38
C PRO A 166 2.20 3.74 -15.92
N CYS A 167 1.51 2.68 -16.34
CA CYS A 167 0.14 2.37 -15.91
C CYS A 167 0.05 1.79 -14.49
N GLU A 168 1.18 1.50 -13.83
CA GLU A 168 1.23 1.02 -12.45
C GLU A 168 1.40 2.20 -11.47
N ALA A 169 1.95 3.33 -11.92
CA ALA A 169 2.20 4.49 -11.08
C ALA A 169 0.93 5.34 -10.93
N TRP A 170 0.36 5.39 -9.73
CA TRP A 170 -0.85 6.16 -9.44
C TRP A 170 -0.60 7.65 -9.29
N TYR A 171 0.57 8.03 -8.77
CA TYR A 171 0.96 9.43 -8.63
C TYR A 171 2.36 9.64 -9.20
N LEU A 172 2.49 10.58 -10.13
CA LEU A 172 3.73 10.89 -10.81
C LEU A 172 4.04 12.38 -10.70
N PRO A 173 5.33 12.75 -10.68
CA PRO A 173 5.70 14.14 -10.89
C PRO A 173 5.37 14.54 -12.33
N THR A 174 5.07 15.82 -12.51
CA THR A 174 4.76 16.47 -13.79
C THR A 174 5.72 17.63 -14.01
N GLU A 175 5.72 18.24 -15.19
CA GLU A 175 6.54 19.44 -15.45
C GLU A 175 6.28 20.60 -14.47
N CYS A 176 5.09 20.63 -13.86
CA CYS A 176 4.71 21.59 -12.82
C CYS A 176 5.13 21.18 -11.40
N SER A 177 5.69 19.98 -11.23
CA SER A 177 6.09 19.45 -9.92
C SER A 177 7.40 20.06 -9.45
N ILE A 178 7.49 20.23 -8.13
CA ILE A 178 8.60 20.92 -7.47
C ILE A 178 9.12 20.00 -6.36
N VAL A 179 10.44 19.83 -6.32
CA VAL A 179 11.14 19.24 -5.17
C VAL A 179 11.25 20.32 -4.11
N GLU A 180 10.50 20.16 -3.03
CA GLU A 180 10.30 21.22 -2.02
C GLU A 180 11.48 21.33 -1.05
N ASP A 181 12.15 20.22 -0.78
CA ASP A 181 13.28 20.14 0.17
C ASP A 181 14.66 20.34 -0.52
N HIS A 182 14.68 20.87 -1.75
CA HIS A 182 15.94 21.11 -2.48
C HIS A 182 16.72 22.30 -1.86
N VAL A 183 18.06 22.21 -1.86
CA VAL A 183 18.96 23.26 -1.33
C VAL A 183 19.73 23.88 -2.50
N PRO A 184 19.70 25.22 -2.71
CA PRO A 184 19.38 26.27 -1.73
C PRO A 184 17.90 26.67 -1.63
N GLY A 185 17.01 26.03 -2.37
CA GLY A 185 15.57 26.23 -2.32
C GLY A 185 14.86 25.29 -3.30
N PRO A 186 13.51 25.29 -3.34
CA PRO A 186 12.75 24.38 -4.18
C PRO A 186 13.20 24.40 -5.64
N GLY A 187 13.26 23.22 -6.26
CA GLY A 187 13.76 23.04 -7.63
C GLY A 187 12.83 22.18 -8.48
N PRO A 188 12.94 22.22 -9.82
CA PRO A 188 12.16 21.35 -10.69
C PRO A 188 12.51 19.88 -10.48
N VAL A 189 11.56 18.98 -10.72
CA VAL A 189 11.83 17.54 -10.73
C VAL A 189 12.67 17.18 -11.95
N ALA A 190 13.73 16.40 -11.74
CA ALA A 190 14.64 15.97 -12.81
C ALA A 190 14.25 14.63 -13.45
N ASP A 191 13.59 13.74 -12.69
CA ASP A 191 13.16 12.43 -13.16
C ASP A 191 11.64 12.26 -13.03
N PHE A 192 10.98 12.06 -14.16
CA PHE A 192 9.53 11.85 -14.24
C PHE A 192 9.12 10.37 -14.23
N ASN A 193 10.08 9.46 -14.17
CA ASN A 193 9.87 8.00 -14.20
C ASN A 193 9.95 7.35 -12.82
N GLU A 194 9.93 8.16 -11.76
CA GLU A 194 9.90 7.72 -10.37
C GLU A 194 8.53 7.99 -9.74
N SER A 195 8.01 7.04 -8.95
CA SER A 195 6.73 7.18 -8.24
C SER A 195 6.82 6.61 -6.83
N PRO A 196 6.20 7.26 -5.83
CA PRO A 196 6.09 6.70 -4.49
C PRO A 196 4.81 5.91 -4.26
N ILE A 197 3.88 5.88 -5.22
CA ILE A 197 2.58 5.21 -5.07
C ILE A 197 2.32 4.39 -6.32
N ILE A 198 2.52 3.08 -6.19
CA ILE A 198 2.51 2.13 -7.30
C ILE A 198 1.54 1.00 -6.97
N PHE A 199 0.75 0.58 -7.95
CA PHE A 199 -0.12 -0.58 -7.87
C PHE A 199 -0.03 -1.37 -9.18
N ALA A 200 0.65 -2.52 -9.11
CA ALA A 200 0.90 -3.37 -10.26
C ALA A 200 0.09 -4.66 -10.20
N ARG A 201 -0.22 -5.19 -11.38
CA ARG A 201 -0.76 -6.54 -11.50
C ARG A 201 0.31 -7.56 -11.17
N TYR A 202 -0.04 -8.56 -10.37
CA TYR A 202 0.85 -9.66 -10.00
C TYR A 202 0.13 -11.00 -10.14
N GLY A 203 0.43 -11.74 -11.21
CA GLY A 203 -0.36 -12.91 -11.60
C GLY A 203 -1.83 -12.54 -11.85
N SER A 204 -2.73 -13.12 -11.07
CA SER A 204 -4.17 -12.81 -11.10
C SER A 204 -4.59 -11.72 -10.11
N GLY A 205 -3.71 -11.31 -9.19
CA GLY A 205 -3.98 -10.29 -8.18
C GLY A 205 -3.12 -9.05 -8.36
N HIS A 206 -2.80 -8.39 -7.24
CA HIS A 206 -2.09 -7.11 -7.25
C HIS A 206 -1.07 -6.98 -6.13
N VAL A 207 -0.03 -6.20 -6.41
CA VAL A 207 0.97 -5.74 -5.45
C VAL A 207 1.05 -4.21 -5.46
N GLY A 208 0.92 -3.59 -4.29
CA GLY A 208 1.02 -2.15 -4.10
C GLY A 208 2.25 -1.76 -3.30
N TYR A 209 2.78 -0.57 -3.56
CA TYR A 209 3.84 0.07 -2.78
C TYR A 209 3.51 1.53 -2.50
N ILE A 210 3.73 1.93 -1.25
CA ILE A 210 3.52 3.30 -0.77
C ILE A 210 4.79 3.73 -0.01
N GLY A 211 5.49 4.70 -0.59
CA GLY A 211 6.76 5.24 -0.11
C GLY A 211 6.63 6.29 1.00
N ASP A 212 5.41 6.76 1.26
CA ASP A 212 5.11 7.77 2.27
C ASP A 212 5.07 7.12 3.66
N VAL A 213 6.07 7.44 4.48
CA VAL A 213 6.25 6.89 5.83
C VAL A 213 5.38 7.59 6.88
N LYS A 214 4.80 8.74 6.55
CA LYS A 214 3.92 9.53 7.40
C LYS A 214 2.76 10.05 6.55
N PRO A 215 1.72 9.22 6.36
CA PRO A 215 0.76 9.39 5.28
C PRO A 215 0.01 10.71 5.38
N GLU A 216 0.14 11.53 4.33
CA GLU A 216 -0.74 12.68 4.10
C GLU A 216 -2.16 12.21 3.74
N ASN A 217 -3.17 13.10 3.82
CA ASN A 217 -4.56 12.72 3.54
C ASN A 217 -4.76 12.04 2.16
N GLY A 218 -4.03 12.50 1.14
CA GLY A 218 -4.06 11.87 -0.19
C GLY A 218 -3.51 10.45 -0.19
N THR A 219 -2.45 10.21 0.58
CA THR A 219 -1.86 8.89 0.78
C THR A 219 -2.84 7.96 1.49
N ILE A 220 -3.54 8.42 2.54
CA ILE A 220 -4.56 7.62 3.24
C ILE A 220 -5.64 7.13 2.26
N LEU A 221 -6.13 8.02 1.40
CA LEU A 221 -7.12 7.64 0.38
C LEU A 221 -6.55 6.63 -0.63
N ALA A 222 -5.30 6.81 -1.07
CA ALA A 222 -4.63 5.85 -1.95
C ALA A 222 -4.49 4.47 -1.29
N MET A 223 -4.10 4.41 0.00
CA MET A 223 -4.02 3.16 0.78
C MET A 223 -5.38 2.45 0.82
N LEU A 224 -6.45 3.18 1.14
CA LEU A 224 -7.80 2.62 1.19
C LEU A 224 -8.27 2.13 -0.18
N ALA A 225 -7.99 2.88 -1.26
CA ALA A 225 -8.33 2.49 -2.62
C ALA A 225 -7.60 1.22 -3.04
N MET A 226 -6.28 1.13 -2.82
CA MET A 226 -5.50 -0.07 -3.15
C MET A 226 -5.99 -1.30 -2.39
N LEU A 227 -6.44 -1.13 -1.14
CA LEU A 227 -7.03 -2.20 -0.34
C LEU A 227 -8.48 -2.54 -0.72
N GLY A 228 -9.05 -1.91 -1.75
CA GLY A 228 -10.42 -2.19 -2.22
C GLY A 228 -11.52 -1.58 -1.34
N LEU A 229 -11.19 -0.58 -0.50
CA LEU A 229 -12.10 0.00 0.50
C LEU A 229 -12.70 1.36 0.09
N LEU A 230 -12.32 1.86 -1.10
CA LEU A 230 -12.96 3.00 -1.75
C LEU A 230 -13.86 2.54 -2.90
N THR A 231 -14.69 1.51 -2.69
CA THR A 231 -15.75 1.12 -3.63
C THR A 231 -16.95 2.06 -3.54
N GLU A 232 -17.75 2.11 -4.62
CA GLU A 232 -18.87 3.03 -4.88
C GLU A 232 -19.62 3.53 -3.66
#